data_AF-A0A525PQI6-F1
#
_entry.id   AF-A0A525PQI6-F1
#
_cell.length_a   1.000
_cell.length_b   1.000
_cell.length_c   1.000
_cell.angle_alpha   90.00
_cell.angle_beta   90.00
_cell.angle_gamma   90.00
#
_symmetry.space_group_name_H-M   'P 1'
#
loop_
_entity.id
_entity.type
_entity.pdbx_description
1 polymer ?
#
loop_
_entity_poly.entity_id
_entity_poly.type
_entity_poly.pdbx_seq_one_letter_code
_entity_poly.pdbx_strand_id
1 'polypeptide(L)' 'MHEDFTRAAYRDLLEALLQRGYTGRSFPEAEPDRADLLLRHDIDLWPEAALELARIEHDLGLSADYF' A
#
# COMPACT_ATOMS: atom_id res chain seq x y z
N MET A 1 17.01 15.45 1.20
CA MET A 1 16.10 15.85 0.11
C MET A 1 14.91 14.92 0.27
N HIS A 2 13.73 15.43 0.62
CA HIS A 2 12.54 14.59 0.61
C HIS A 2 12.22 14.32 -0.85
N GLU A 3 12.22 13.07 -1.27
CA GLU A 3 11.67 12.70 -2.56
C GLU A 3 10.17 12.90 -2.49
N ASP A 4 9.63 13.61 -3.48
CA ASP A 4 8.19 13.75 -3.63
C ASP A 4 7.56 12.38 -3.91
N PHE A 5 6.33 12.19 -3.46
CA PHE A 5 5.58 10.98 -3.74
C PHE A 5 5.38 10.82 -5.26
N THR A 6 5.76 9.66 -5.79
CA THR A 6 5.42 9.25 -7.15
C THR A 6 4.86 7.83 -7.13
N ARG A 7 4.02 7.51 -8.11
CA ARG A 7 3.44 6.16 -8.26
C ARG A 7 4.51 5.08 -8.50
N ALA A 8 5.59 5.44 -9.18
CA ALA A 8 6.74 4.56 -9.39
C ALA A 8 7.45 4.26 -8.06
N ALA A 9 7.81 5.31 -7.30
CA ALA A 9 8.43 5.15 -5.99
C ALA A 9 7.52 4.39 -5.00
N TYR A 10 6.21 4.57 -5.10
CA TYR A 10 5.23 3.82 -4.31
C TYR A 10 5.26 2.32 -4.65
N ARG A 11 5.23 1.95 -5.94
CA ARG A 11 5.40 0.55 -6.36
C ARG A 11 6.73 -0.03 -5.87
N ASP A 12 7.82 0.70 -6.05
CA ASP A 12 9.16 0.25 -5.65
C ASP A 12 9.24 0.00 -4.14
N LEU A 13 8.59 0.86 -3.34
CA LEU A 13 8.47 0.68 -1.89
C LEU A 13 7.73 -0.62 -1.54
N LEU A 14 6.57 -0.86 -2.16
CA LEU A 14 5.78 -2.06 -1.89
C LEU A 14 6.54 -3.33 -2.26
N GLU A 15 7.16 -3.36 -3.44
CA GLU A 15 7.98 -4.50 -3.88
C GLU A 15 9.15 -4.75 -2.91
N ALA A 16 9.82 -3.70 -2.44
CA ALA A 16 10.92 -3.81 -1.49
C ALA A 16 10.48 -4.33 -0.11
N LEU A 17 9.24 -4.03 0.32
CA LEU A 17 8.64 -4.57 1.54
C LEU A 17 8.28 -6.04 1.37
N LEU A 18 7.65 -6.42 0.26
CA LEU A 18 7.31 -7.83 -0.02
C LEU A 18 8.58 -8.71 -0.10
N GLN A 19 9.64 -8.21 -0.73
CA GLN A 19 10.93 -8.90 -0.77
C GLN A 19 11.56 -9.11 0.62
N ARG A 20 11.20 -8.29 1.61
CA ARG A 20 11.65 -8.42 3.01
C ARG A 20 10.78 -9.35 3.85
N GLY A 21 9.74 -9.96 3.25
CA GLY A 21 8.86 -10.93 3.91
C GLY A 21 7.63 -10.31 4.58
N TYR A 22 7.35 -9.04 4.34
CA TYR A 22 6.07 -8.46 4.76
C TYR A 22 4.93 -9.09 3.95
N THR A 23 3.78 -9.30 4.61
CA THR A 23 2.59 -9.85 3.96
C THR A 23 1.48 -8.81 3.96
N GLY A 24 0.95 -8.46 2.79
CA GLY A 24 -0.23 -7.60 2.70
C GLY A 24 -1.44 -8.26 3.36
N ARG A 25 -2.09 -7.53 4.27
CA ARG A 25 -3.32 -7.94 4.94
C ARG A 25 -4.30 -6.77 4.98
N SER A 26 -5.59 -7.09 4.89
CA SER A 26 -6.63 -6.11 5.21
C SER A 26 -6.64 -5.82 6.71
N PHE A 27 -7.10 -4.63 7.10
CA PHE A 27 -7.14 -4.25 8.52
C PHE A 27 -7.83 -5.29 9.44
N PRO A 28 -8.95 -5.95 9.06
CA PRO A 28 -9.59 -6.97 9.89
C PRO A 28 -8.80 -8.28 10.06
N GLU A 29 -7.85 -8.55 9.16
CA GLU A 29 -7.06 -9.80 9.13
C GLU A 29 -5.67 -9.64 9.76
N ALA A 30 -5.30 -8.41 10.13
CA ALA A 30 -3.99 -8.07 10.67
C ALA A 30 -3.79 -8.65 12.07
N GLU A 31 -2.64 -9.25 12.32
CA GLU A 31 -2.26 -9.82 13.62
C GLU A 31 -1.06 -9.05 14.21
N PRO A 32 -1.12 -8.57 15.46
CA PRO A 32 -0.04 -7.77 16.07
C PRO A 32 1.33 -8.45 16.10
N ASP A 33 1.35 -9.78 16.13
CA ASP A 33 2.56 -10.59 16.25
C ASP A 33 3.15 -11.02 14.89
N ARG A 34 2.63 -10.49 13.78
CA ARG A 34 3.09 -10.77 12.41
C ARG A 34 3.70 -9.54 11.74
N ALA A 35 4.57 -9.79 10.76
CA ALA A 35 5.08 -8.76 9.86
C ALA A 35 4.04 -8.42 8.78
N ASP A 36 2.82 -8.06 9.20
CA ASP A 36 1.75 -7.68 8.29
C ASP A 36 1.97 -6.24 7.80
N LEU A 37 1.76 -6.04 6.50
CA LEU A 37 1.76 -4.73 5.85
C LEU A 37 0.31 -4.28 5.67
N LEU A 38 -0.06 -3.22 6.38
CA LEU A 38 -1.37 -2.59 6.26
C LEU A 38 -1.23 -1.33 5.41
N LEU A 39 -1.94 -1.32 4.28
CA LEU A 39 -1.99 -0.18 3.39
C LEU A 39 -3.27 0.61 3.66
N ARG A 40 -3.09 1.88 3.98
CA ARG A 40 -4.19 2.80 4.26
C ARG A 40 -3.97 4.12 3.53
N HIS A 41 -5.02 4.63 2.91
CA HIS A 41 -5.01 5.92 2.22
C HIS A 41 -6.16 6.79 2.69
N ASP A 42 -5.85 8.02 3.07
CA ASP A 42 -6.86 9.07 3.25
C ASP A 42 -7.01 9.78 1.89
N ILE A 43 -8.18 9.65 1.26
CA ILE A 43 -8.43 10.12 -0.11
C ILE A 43 -9.34 11.35 -0.18
N ASP A 44 -9.61 11.98 0.95
CA ASP A 44 -10.46 13.17 1.09
C ASP A 44 -10.13 14.28 0.08
N LEU A 45 -8.84 14.48 -0.22
CA LEU A 45 -8.37 15.56 -1.08
C LEU A 45 -8.26 15.17 -2.57
N TRP A 46 -7.99 13.89 -2.86
CA TRP A 46 -7.68 13.40 -4.22
C TRP A 46 -8.25 12.00 -4.48
N PRO A 47 -9.57 11.84 -4.54
CA PRO A 47 -10.22 10.54 -4.77
C PRO A 47 -9.83 9.91 -6.11
N GLU A 48 -9.47 10.70 -7.12
CA GLU A 48 -8.97 10.21 -8.41
C GLU A 48 -7.63 9.48 -8.29
N ALA A 49 -6.83 9.79 -7.27
CA ALA A 49 -5.58 9.07 -7.02
C ALA A 49 -5.85 7.64 -6.51
N ALA A 50 -6.98 7.42 -5.84
CA ALA A 50 -7.33 6.12 -5.26
C ALA A 50 -7.32 4.99 -6.30
N LEU A 51 -7.88 5.24 -7.49
CA LEU A 51 -7.96 4.22 -8.54
C LEU A 51 -6.57 3.81 -9.04
N GLU A 52 -5.66 4.78 -9.18
CA GLU A 52 -4.30 4.52 -9.66
C GLU A 52 -3.47 3.75 -8.62
N LEU A 53 -3.65 4.07 -7.33
CA LEU A 53 -3.00 3.33 -6.23
C LEU A 53 -3.57 1.91 -6.11
N ALA A 54 -4.89 1.76 -6.18
CA ALA A 54 -5.57 0.47 -6.09
C ALA A 54 -5.15 -0.49 -7.20
N ARG A 55 -4.86 0.02 -8.40
CA ARG A 55 -4.31 -0.79 -9.50
C ARG A 55 -2.92 -1.31 -9.18
N ILE A 56 -2.03 -0.47 -8.65
CA ILE A 56 -0.68 -0.88 -8.27
C ILE A 56 -0.72 -1.95 -7.19
N GLU A 57 -1.55 -1.76 -6.17
CA GLU A 57 -1.71 -2.72 -5.07
C GLU A 57 -2.28 -4.04 -5.57
N HIS A 58 -3.31 -3.99 -6.41
CA HIS A 58 -3.91 -5.17 -7.02
C HIS A 58 -2.90 -5.96 -7.86
N ASP A 59 -2.09 -5.27 -8.68
CA ASP A 59 -1.04 -5.90 -9.48
C ASP A 59 0.02 -6.60 -8.62
N LEU A 60 0.22 -6.14 -7.39
CA LEU A 60 1.12 -6.74 -6.40
C LEU A 60 0.43 -7.78 -5.49
N GLY A 61 -0.86 -8.04 -5.69
CA GLY A 61 -1.64 -8.97 -4.88
C GLY A 61 -1.94 -8.47 -3.47
N LEU A 62 -1.95 -7.14 -3.27
CA LEU A 62 -2.20 -6.49 -1.99
C LEU A 62 -3.62 -5.96 -1.92
N SER A 63 -4.12 -5.87 -0.69
CA SER A 63 -5.34 -5.16 -0.33
C SER A 63 -4.98 -3.89 0.45
N ALA A 64 -5.78 -2.84 0.28
CA ALA A 64 -5.64 -1.59 1.00
C ALA A 64 -7.01 -1.03 1.41
N ASP A 65 -7.01 -0.28 2.49
CA ASP A 65 -8.19 0.37 3.06
C ASP A 65 -8.16 1.87 2.72
N TYR A 66 -9.23 2.36 2.07
CA TYR A 66 -9.37 3.74 1.61
C TYR A 66 -10.41 4.47 2.46
N PHE A 67 -10.06 5.63 3.00
CA PHE A 67 -10.87 6.44 3.89
C PHE A 67 -11.20 7.80 3.28
#